data_AF-A0A436DZE2-F1
#
_entry.id   AF-A0A436DZE2-F1
#
_cell.length_a   1.000
_cell.length_b   1.000
_cell.length_c   1.000
_cell.angle_alpha   90.00
_cell.angle_beta   90.00
_cell.angle_gamma   90.00
#
_symmetry.space_group_name_H-M   'P 1'
#
loop_
_entity.id
_entity.type
_entity.pdbx_description
1 polymer ?
#
loop_
_entity_poly.entity_id
_entity_poly.type
_entity_poly.pdbx_seq_one_letter_code
_entity_poly.pdbx_strand_id
1 'polypeptide(L)'
;LYYRERKASEAEEADMKAADAKLFELLARHEVKDGDDDRLSALLAKGHAPRAAATFAGPMDFGADEDEISILDFQAAADLDPNYFSKEGLGALVARFGAGVPVELSTPVRKILWDVPGVACVTDRGTVRAKAVIVTASPAVLAFEEIAFSPALPDTHFGAFFDLPMGMLTKLPVEISG
;
A
#
# COMPACT_ATOMS: atom_id res chain seq x y z
N LEU A 1 -3.28 12.48 21.49
CA LEU A 1 -1.88 11.96 21.52
C LEU A 1 -1.52 11.55 22.96
N TYR A 2 -0.72 10.50 23.17
CA TYR A 2 -0.25 10.09 24.52
C TYR A 2 1.28 10.02 24.54
N TYR A 3 1.87 10.50 25.63
CA TYR A 3 3.30 10.38 25.92
C TYR A 3 3.48 9.48 27.13
N ARG A 4 3.89 8.23 26.89
CA ARG A 4 3.97 7.19 27.93
C ARG A 4 2.61 7.06 28.66
N GLU A 5 2.57 7.36 29.95
CA GLU A 5 1.40 7.18 30.82
C GLU A 5 0.48 8.42 30.89
N ARG A 6 0.79 9.50 30.16
CA ARG A 6 -0.03 10.73 30.19
C ARG A 6 -0.57 11.11 28.83
N LYS A 7 -1.75 11.74 28.84
CA LYS A 7 -2.28 12.41 27.66
C LYS A 7 -1.40 13.62 27.31
N ALA A 8 -1.24 13.89 26.01
CA ALA A 8 -0.63 15.12 25.53
C ALA A 8 -1.43 16.33 26.01
N SER A 9 -0.73 17.40 26.35
CA SER A 9 -1.32 18.71 26.62
C SER A 9 -1.83 19.35 25.33
N GLU A 10 -2.70 20.36 25.44
CA GLU A 10 -3.21 21.10 24.28
C GLU A 10 -2.09 21.75 23.46
N ALA A 11 -1.04 22.27 24.14
CA ALA A 11 0.13 22.85 23.48
C ALA A 11 0.90 21.79 22.66
N GLU A 12 1.14 20.61 23.23
CA GLU A 12 1.82 19.52 22.50
C GLU A 12 0.99 19.00 21.32
N GLU A 13 -0.33 18.96 21.44
CA GLU A 13 -1.21 18.61 20.32
C GLU A 13 -1.21 19.69 19.23
N ALA A 14 -1.12 20.96 19.60
CA ALA A 14 -0.99 22.07 18.65
C ALA A 14 0.37 22.06 17.92
N ASP A 15 1.47 21.82 18.65
CA ASP A 15 2.81 21.70 18.09
C ASP A 15 2.90 20.54 17.08
N MET A 16 2.28 19.40 17.40
CA MET A 16 2.16 18.26 16.48
C MET A 16 1.43 18.64 15.19
N LYS A 17 0.26 19.27 15.29
CA LYS A 17 -0.51 19.73 14.12
C LYS A 17 0.26 20.73 13.27
N ALA A 18 0.97 21.66 13.91
CA ALA A 18 1.79 22.64 13.22
C ALA A 18 2.94 21.97 12.46
N ALA A 19 3.54 20.93 13.03
CA ALA A 19 4.59 20.18 12.36
C ALA A 19 4.09 19.32 11.19
N ASP A 20 2.94 18.65 11.34
CA ASP A 20 2.28 17.96 10.22
C ASP A 20 2.03 18.93 9.08
N ALA A 21 1.39 20.07 9.37
CA ALA A 21 1.13 21.11 8.37
C ALA A 21 2.42 21.62 7.71
N LYS A 22 3.51 21.74 8.47
CA LYS A 22 4.81 22.15 7.93
C LYS A 22 5.40 21.11 6.99
N LEU A 23 5.27 19.82 7.31
CA LEU A 23 5.71 18.73 6.45
C LEU A 23 4.94 18.74 5.13
N PHE A 24 3.61 18.84 5.18
CA PHE A 24 2.78 18.95 3.97
C PHE A 24 3.10 20.21 3.15
N GLU A 25 3.40 21.34 3.80
CA GLU A 25 3.87 22.55 3.10
C GLU A 25 5.22 22.34 2.39
N LEU A 26 6.17 21.65 3.04
CA LEU A 26 7.46 21.31 2.45
C LEU A 26 7.28 20.37 1.26
N LEU A 27 6.46 19.33 1.41
CA LEU A 27 6.11 18.39 0.34
C LEU A 27 5.49 19.13 -0.85
N ALA A 28 4.45 19.93 -0.64
CA ALA A 28 3.76 20.63 -1.72
C ALA A 28 4.64 21.63 -2.50
N ARG A 29 5.73 22.11 -1.89
CA ARG A 29 6.66 23.07 -2.52
C ARG A 29 7.94 22.43 -3.05
N HIS A 30 8.21 21.17 -2.71
CA HIS A 30 9.42 20.52 -3.13
C HIS A 30 9.31 20.14 -4.61
N GLU A 31 10.30 20.53 -5.40
CA GLU A 31 10.47 20.08 -6.78
C GLU A 31 11.68 19.15 -6.79
N VAL A 32 11.44 17.87 -7.08
CA VAL A 32 12.51 16.87 -7.22
C VAL A 32 13.21 17.10 -8.56
N LYS A 33 14.53 17.35 -8.52
CA LYS A 33 15.34 17.58 -9.72
C LYS A 33 16.22 16.36 -10.03
N ASP A 34 16.68 16.26 -11.27
CA ASP A 34 17.61 15.21 -11.69
C ASP A 34 18.87 15.22 -10.80
N GLY A 35 19.09 14.10 -10.10
CA GLY A 35 20.21 13.92 -9.18
C GLY A 35 19.92 14.28 -7.72
N ASP A 36 18.72 14.75 -7.39
CA ASP A 36 18.29 14.92 -6.00
C ASP A 36 18.03 13.55 -5.33
N ASP A 37 18.15 13.55 -4.00
CA ASP A 37 17.67 12.44 -3.17
C ASP A 37 16.15 12.54 -3.03
N ASP A 38 15.42 11.71 -3.78
CA ASP A 38 13.95 11.65 -3.82
C ASP A 38 13.33 10.94 -2.60
N ARG A 39 14.07 10.73 -1.51
CA ARG A 39 13.52 10.10 -0.31
C ARG A 39 12.83 11.10 0.63
N LEU A 40 11.66 10.75 1.15
CA LEU A 40 10.89 11.58 2.08
C LEU A 40 11.72 11.99 3.32
N SER A 41 12.63 11.13 3.77
CA SER A 41 13.58 11.39 4.87
C SER A 41 14.42 12.67 4.65
N ALA A 42 14.75 13.02 3.41
CA ALA A 42 15.49 14.23 3.06
C ALA A 42 14.71 15.53 3.35
N LEU A 43 13.38 15.47 3.36
CA LEU A 43 12.51 16.61 3.74
C LEU A 43 12.29 16.68 5.25
N LEU A 44 12.14 15.53 5.91
CA LEU A 44 11.96 15.46 7.36
C LEU A 44 13.17 16.02 8.13
N ALA A 45 14.39 15.76 7.63
CA ALA A 45 15.62 16.33 8.18
C ALA A 45 15.65 17.86 8.13
N LYS A 46 15.05 18.48 7.10
CA LYS A 46 15.00 19.94 6.89
C LYS A 46 13.89 20.61 7.72
N GLY A 47 12.79 19.91 7.96
CA GLY A 47 11.62 20.46 8.64
C GLY A 47 11.66 20.41 10.17
N HIS A 48 12.63 19.69 10.76
CA HIS A 48 12.63 19.35 12.19
C HIS A 48 11.28 18.78 12.67
N ALA A 49 10.58 18.04 11.79
CA ALA A 49 9.30 17.44 12.12
C ALA A 49 9.47 16.53 13.35
N PRO A 50 8.64 16.67 14.40
CA PRO A 50 8.63 15.74 15.52
C PRO A 50 8.50 14.32 14.97
N ARG A 51 9.19 13.36 15.58
CA ARG A 51 9.15 11.94 15.16
C ARG A 51 7.72 11.42 14.94
N ALA A 52 6.75 11.92 15.71
CA ALA A 52 5.35 11.57 15.52
C ALA A 52 4.83 11.95 14.12
N ALA A 53 5.12 13.14 13.60
CA ALA A 53 4.71 13.58 12.26
C ALA A 53 5.32 12.70 11.17
N ALA A 54 6.60 12.36 11.31
CA ALA A 54 7.28 11.40 10.44
C ALA A 54 6.62 10.01 10.46
N THR A 55 6.29 9.50 11.65
CA THR A 55 5.61 8.20 11.78
C THR A 55 4.23 8.18 11.12
N PHE A 56 3.46 9.26 11.24
CA PHE A 56 2.15 9.36 10.60
C PHE A 56 2.29 9.40 9.07
N ALA A 57 3.06 10.36 8.56
CA ALA A 57 3.21 10.54 7.11
C ALA A 57 3.95 9.37 6.42
N GLY A 58 4.86 8.67 7.10
CA GLY A 58 5.59 7.54 6.53
C GLY A 58 4.91 6.20 6.83
N PRO A 59 5.34 5.45 7.87
CA PRO A 59 4.87 4.09 8.12
C PRO A 59 3.35 3.93 8.28
N MET A 60 2.64 4.90 8.84
CA MET A 60 1.19 4.76 9.06
C MET A 60 0.37 4.95 7.78
N ASP A 61 0.75 5.90 6.93
CA ASP A 61 0.00 6.21 5.70
C ASP A 61 0.45 5.35 4.50
N PHE A 62 1.76 5.07 4.39
CA PHE A 62 2.34 4.36 3.23
C PHE A 62 2.84 2.95 3.57
N GLY A 63 2.93 2.57 4.85
CA GLY A 63 3.46 1.26 5.25
C GLY A 63 4.95 1.09 4.95
N ALA A 64 5.69 2.17 4.77
CA ALA A 64 7.12 2.16 4.49
C ALA A 64 7.82 3.22 5.35
N ASP A 65 9.11 3.00 5.64
CA ASP A 65 9.90 3.98 6.37
C ASP A 65 10.21 5.19 5.47
N GLU A 66 10.46 6.36 6.06
CA GLU A 66 10.61 7.61 5.31
C GLU A 66 11.78 7.61 4.31
N ASP A 67 12.79 6.76 4.48
CA ASP A 67 13.90 6.58 3.56
C ASP A 67 13.60 5.61 2.41
N GLU A 68 12.41 5.02 2.39
CA GLU A 68 11.92 4.13 1.34
C GLU A 68 10.84 4.78 0.46
N ILE A 69 10.26 5.91 0.91
CA ILE A 69 9.17 6.59 0.19
C ILE A 69 9.72 7.65 -0.77
N SER A 70 9.31 7.58 -2.04
CA SER A 70 9.57 8.63 -3.05
C SER A 70 8.75 9.89 -2.75
N ILE A 71 9.37 11.07 -2.84
CA ILE A 71 8.65 12.35 -2.71
C ILE A 71 7.70 12.53 -3.88
N LEU A 72 8.11 12.14 -5.09
CA LEU A 72 7.25 12.18 -6.28
C LEU A 72 6.01 11.28 -6.13
N ASP A 73 6.19 10.04 -5.67
CA ASP A 73 5.06 9.13 -5.45
C ASP A 73 4.13 9.65 -4.34
N PHE A 74 4.70 10.24 -3.28
CA PHE A 74 3.91 10.87 -2.21
C PHE A 74 3.07 12.02 -2.77
N GLN A 75 3.66 12.91 -3.58
CA GLN A 75 2.96 14.04 -4.19
C GLN A 75 1.89 13.59 -5.19
N ALA A 76 2.09 12.47 -5.87
CA ALA A 76 1.15 11.89 -6.81
C ALA A 76 0.02 11.09 -6.12
N ALA A 77 0.18 10.76 -4.82
CA ALA A 77 -0.83 10.03 -4.06
C ALA A 77 -2.14 10.82 -3.99
N ALA A 78 -3.26 10.11 -4.10
CA ALA A 78 -4.58 10.74 -4.04
C ALA A 78 -4.88 11.24 -2.62
N ASP A 79 -5.43 12.45 -2.52
CA ASP A 79 -6.06 12.90 -1.29
C ASP A 79 -7.39 12.13 -1.11
N LEU A 80 -7.49 11.39 0.00
CA LEU A 80 -8.62 10.51 0.30
C LEU A 80 -9.62 11.16 1.27
N ASP A 81 -9.49 12.45 1.56
CA ASP A 81 -10.44 13.11 2.45
C ASP A 81 -11.78 13.44 1.76
N PRO A 82 -12.91 13.21 2.47
CA PRO A 82 -13.02 12.65 3.81
C PRO A 82 -12.88 11.12 3.86
N ASN A 83 -12.06 10.62 4.78
CA ASN A 83 -11.90 9.20 5.05
C ASN A 83 -13.01 8.63 5.97
N TYR A 84 -13.93 7.83 5.42
CA TYR A 84 -15.05 7.25 6.17
C TYR A 84 -14.75 5.86 6.74
N PHE A 85 -15.16 5.62 7.98
CA PHE A 85 -15.20 4.28 8.56
C PHE A 85 -16.47 3.52 8.15
N SER A 86 -16.31 2.24 7.80
CA SER A 86 -17.44 1.32 7.68
C SER A 86 -17.79 0.75 9.05
N LYS A 87 -19.01 1.04 9.53
CA LYS A 87 -19.52 0.53 10.82
C LYS A 87 -19.49 -1.00 10.91
N GLU A 88 -19.70 -1.68 9.78
CA GLU A 88 -19.73 -3.15 9.70
C GLU A 88 -18.36 -3.74 9.29
N GLY A 89 -17.32 -2.89 9.20
CA GLY A 89 -16.01 -3.23 8.66
C GLY A 89 -15.96 -3.17 7.13
N LEU A 90 -14.75 -3.01 6.58
CA LEU A 90 -14.54 -2.93 5.13
C LEU A 90 -14.85 -4.26 4.42
N GLY A 91 -14.61 -5.40 5.10
CA GLY A 91 -14.92 -6.72 4.56
C GLY A 91 -16.40 -6.92 4.24
N ALA A 92 -17.31 -6.32 5.02
CA ALA A 92 -18.75 -6.36 4.74
C ALA A 92 -19.10 -5.60 3.46
N LEU A 93 -18.44 -4.47 3.20
CA LEU A 93 -18.59 -3.72 1.95
C LEU A 93 -18.12 -4.56 0.75
N VAL A 94 -16.93 -5.16 0.85
CA VAL A 94 -16.37 -6.03 -0.22
C VAL A 94 -17.29 -7.20 -0.52
N ALA A 95 -17.79 -7.89 0.53
CA ALA A 95 -18.70 -9.02 0.36
C ALA A 95 -20.02 -8.61 -0.33
N ARG A 96 -20.59 -7.46 0.03
CA ARG A 96 -21.80 -6.93 -0.63
C ARG A 96 -21.54 -6.51 -2.07
N PHE A 97 -20.42 -5.84 -2.33
CA PHE A 97 -20.04 -5.40 -3.66
C PHE A 97 -19.83 -6.59 -4.62
N GLY A 98 -19.19 -7.65 -4.14
CA GLY A 98 -18.90 -8.87 -4.92
C GLY A 98 -20.04 -9.90 -4.98
N ALA A 99 -21.20 -9.65 -4.36
CA ALA A 99 -22.23 -10.68 -4.15
C ALA A 99 -22.78 -11.31 -5.45
N GLY A 100 -22.72 -10.60 -6.57
CA GLY A 100 -23.17 -11.09 -7.88
C GLY A 100 -22.10 -11.80 -8.71
N VAL A 101 -20.86 -11.86 -8.23
CA VAL A 101 -19.73 -12.45 -8.96
C VAL A 101 -19.50 -13.87 -8.44
N PRO A 102 -19.48 -14.91 -9.30
CA PRO A 102 -19.11 -16.26 -8.88
C PRO A 102 -17.65 -16.29 -8.39
N VAL A 103 -17.43 -16.73 -7.15
CA VAL A 103 -16.10 -16.79 -6.52
C VAL A 103 -15.82 -18.21 -6.04
N GLU A 104 -14.64 -18.72 -6.38
CA GLU A 104 -14.13 -20.04 -5.96
C GLU A 104 -13.00 -19.86 -4.95
N LEU A 105 -13.32 -19.96 -3.65
CA LEU A 105 -12.34 -19.85 -2.58
C LEU A 105 -11.44 -21.09 -2.49
N SER A 106 -10.27 -20.95 -1.84
CA SER A 106 -9.28 -22.02 -1.68
C SER A 106 -8.82 -22.64 -3.02
N THR A 107 -8.76 -21.83 -4.07
CA THR A 107 -8.41 -22.22 -5.45
C THR A 107 -7.16 -21.47 -5.91
N PRO A 108 -6.00 -21.67 -5.26
CA PRO A 108 -4.79 -20.96 -5.66
C PRO A 108 -4.44 -21.32 -7.11
N VAL A 109 -4.29 -20.29 -7.96
CA VAL A 109 -3.71 -20.44 -9.29
C VAL A 109 -2.21 -20.63 -9.12
N ARG A 110 -1.67 -21.72 -9.66
CA ARG A 110 -0.24 -22.05 -9.59
C ARG A 110 0.51 -21.64 -10.85
N LYS A 111 -0.19 -21.67 -12.00
CA LYS A 111 0.42 -21.36 -13.29
C LYS A 111 -0.61 -20.75 -14.25
N ILE A 112 -0.18 -19.79 -15.05
CA ILE A 112 -0.97 -19.17 -16.13
C ILE A 112 -0.29 -19.47 -17.46
N LEU A 113 -1.00 -20.17 -18.35
CA LEU A 113 -0.61 -20.39 -19.73
C LEU A 113 -1.29 -19.35 -20.62
N TRP A 114 -0.52 -18.57 -21.39
CA TRP A 114 -1.07 -17.45 -22.16
C TRP A 114 -0.56 -17.38 -23.61
N ASP A 115 0.16 -18.41 -24.08
CA ASP A 115 0.50 -18.67 -25.49
C ASP A 115 -0.44 -19.67 -26.18
N VAL A 116 -1.57 -19.96 -25.56
CA VAL A 116 -2.59 -20.88 -26.07
C VAL A 116 -3.77 -20.10 -26.66
N PRO A 117 -4.72 -20.74 -27.38
CA PRO A 117 -5.98 -20.09 -27.72
C PRO A 117 -6.72 -19.63 -26.45
N GLY A 118 -6.67 -18.33 -26.16
CA GLY A 118 -7.14 -17.74 -24.91
C GLY A 118 -6.09 -17.84 -23.80
N VAL A 119 -6.52 -18.20 -22.60
CA VAL A 119 -5.64 -18.41 -21.43
C VAL A 119 -6.09 -19.64 -20.65
N ALA A 120 -5.15 -20.26 -19.93
CA ALA A 120 -5.44 -21.37 -19.03
C ALA A 120 -4.77 -21.18 -17.66
N CYS A 121 -5.58 -21.14 -16.61
CA CYS A 121 -5.14 -21.02 -15.22
C CYS A 121 -5.13 -22.41 -14.58
N VAL A 122 -3.94 -22.92 -14.26
CA VAL A 122 -3.74 -24.22 -13.63
C VAL A 122 -3.83 -24.07 -12.12
N THR A 123 -4.62 -24.93 -11.49
CA THR A 123 -4.85 -24.97 -10.04
C THR A 123 -4.78 -26.42 -9.56
N ASP A 124 -4.69 -26.62 -8.25
CA ASP A 124 -4.70 -27.97 -7.64
C ASP A 124 -6.06 -28.70 -7.83
N ARG A 125 -7.11 -27.97 -8.24
CA ARG A 125 -8.45 -28.51 -8.51
C ARG A 125 -8.75 -28.68 -10.00
N GLY A 126 -7.77 -28.44 -10.87
CA GLY A 126 -7.92 -28.52 -12.32
C GLY A 126 -7.59 -27.19 -13.02
N THR A 127 -7.85 -27.15 -14.33
CA THR A 127 -7.51 -26.00 -15.18
C THR A 127 -8.74 -25.23 -15.60
N VAL A 128 -8.76 -23.93 -15.32
CA VAL A 128 -9.79 -23.00 -15.80
C VAL A 128 -9.34 -22.41 -17.13
N ARG A 129 -10.19 -22.47 -18.16
CA ARG A 129 -9.91 -21.89 -19.50
C ARG A 129 -10.80 -20.70 -19.75
N ALA A 130 -10.22 -19.61 -20.26
CA ALA A 130 -10.92 -18.37 -20.56
C ALA A 130 -10.34 -17.71 -21.81
N LYS A 131 -11.00 -16.65 -22.29
CA LYS A 131 -10.47 -15.82 -23.40
C LYS A 131 -9.38 -14.85 -22.95
N ALA A 132 -9.43 -14.42 -21.70
CA ALA A 132 -8.49 -13.50 -21.06
C ALA A 132 -8.47 -13.75 -19.55
N VAL A 133 -7.42 -13.27 -18.88
CA VAL A 133 -7.29 -13.28 -17.42
C VAL A 133 -6.94 -11.87 -16.94
N ILE A 134 -7.53 -11.46 -15.83
CA ILE A 134 -7.14 -10.26 -15.09
C ILE A 134 -6.42 -10.76 -13.84
N VAL A 135 -5.15 -10.38 -13.68
CA VAL A 135 -4.33 -10.79 -12.54
C VAL A 135 -4.35 -9.66 -11.51
N THR A 136 -4.97 -9.91 -10.37
CA THR A 136 -5.04 -8.96 -9.24
C THR A 136 -4.27 -9.48 -8.02
N ALA A 137 -3.31 -10.39 -8.25
CA ALA A 137 -2.37 -10.81 -7.22
C ALA A 137 -1.44 -9.63 -6.87
N SER A 138 -0.96 -9.59 -5.62
CA SER A 138 -0.04 -8.53 -5.22
C SER A 138 1.30 -8.65 -5.96
N PRO A 139 2.02 -7.53 -6.19
CA PRO A 139 3.36 -7.56 -6.77
C PRO A 139 4.30 -8.54 -6.05
N ALA A 140 4.23 -8.62 -4.72
CA ALA A 140 5.00 -9.58 -3.92
C ALA A 140 4.73 -11.05 -4.31
N VAL A 141 3.46 -11.46 -4.45
CA VAL A 141 3.10 -12.82 -4.87
C VAL A 141 3.68 -13.16 -6.26
N LEU A 142 3.71 -12.16 -7.16
CA LEU A 142 4.26 -12.31 -8.51
C LEU A 142 5.79 -12.34 -8.51
N ALA A 143 6.43 -11.49 -7.71
CA ALA A 143 7.88 -11.42 -7.55
C ALA A 143 8.47 -12.71 -6.94
N PHE A 144 7.75 -13.35 -6.01
CA PHE A 144 8.12 -14.64 -5.43
C PHE A 144 7.70 -15.85 -6.28
N GLU A 145 7.18 -15.61 -7.48
CA GLU A 145 6.78 -16.64 -8.45
C GLU A 145 5.80 -17.70 -7.88
N GLU A 146 4.95 -17.32 -6.92
CA GLU A 146 3.89 -18.20 -6.43
C GLU A 146 2.86 -18.54 -7.54
N ILE A 147 2.80 -17.68 -8.56
CA ILE A 147 2.06 -17.89 -9.81
C ILE A 147 3.06 -17.86 -10.97
N ALA A 148 3.35 -19.02 -11.56
CA ALA A 148 4.23 -19.10 -12.72
C ALA A 148 3.54 -18.67 -14.02
N PHE A 149 4.22 -17.92 -14.89
CA PHE A 149 3.73 -17.60 -16.23
C PHE A 149 4.41 -18.47 -17.28
N SER A 150 3.65 -18.92 -18.28
CA SER A 150 4.18 -19.66 -19.42
C SER A 150 3.54 -19.17 -20.73
N PRO A 151 4.34 -18.59 -21.65
CA PRO A 151 5.75 -18.25 -21.50
C PRO A 151 6.01 -17.26 -20.35
N ALA A 152 7.27 -17.09 -19.95
CA ALA A 152 7.62 -16.09 -18.94
C ALA A 152 7.14 -14.69 -19.36
N LEU A 153 6.83 -13.85 -18.38
CA LEU A 153 6.54 -12.45 -18.67
C LEU A 153 7.80 -11.77 -19.22
N PRO A 154 7.66 -10.73 -20.07
CA PRO A 154 8.81 -9.93 -20.48
C PRO A 154 9.53 -9.35 -19.26
N ASP A 155 10.86 -9.26 -19.31
CA ASP A 155 11.69 -8.79 -18.20
C ASP A 155 11.26 -7.42 -17.66
N THR A 156 10.76 -6.54 -18.52
CA THR A 156 10.23 -5.23 -18.11
C THR A 156 9.01 -5.32 -17.20
N HIS A 157 8.15 -6.31 -17.41
CA HIS A 157 6.98 -6.53 -16.56
C HIS A 157 7.38 -7.20 -15.24
N PHE A 158 8.34 -8.11 -15.30
CA PHE A 158 8.84 -8.80 -14.11
C PHE A 158 9.64 -7.87 -13.19
N GLY A 159 10.50 -7.02 -13.78
CA GLY A 159 11.26 -6.01 -13.04
C GLY A 159 10.35 -5.02 -12.29
N ALA A 160 9.22 -4.64 -12.89
CA ALA A 160 8.26 -3.74 -12.26
C ALA A 160 7.70 -4.28 -10.92
N PHE A 161 7.73 -5.59 -10.66
CA PHE A 161 7.32 -6.12 -9.36
C PHE A 161 8.30 -5.78 -8.22
N PHE A 162 9.57 -5.55 -8.56
CA PHE A 162 10.61 -5.13 -7.61
C PHE A 162 10.73 -3.61 -7.53
N ASP A 163 10.41 -2.90 -8.61
CA ASP A 163 10.41 -1.44 -8.65
C ASP A 163 9.19 -0.83 -7.94
N LEU A 164 8.12 -1.62 -7.72
CA LEU A 164 6.89 -1.22 -7.03
C LEU A 164 6.68 -2.06 -5.75
N PRO A 165 7.50 -1.87 -4.70
CA PRO A 165 7.40 -2.66 -3.48
C PRO A 165 6.09 -2.38 -2.74
N MET A 166 5.61 -3.40 -2.02
CA MET A 166 4.44 -3.28 -1.15
C MET A 166 4.87 -2.81 0.24
N GLY A 167 4.18 -1.80 0.77
CA GLY A 167 4.31 -1.42 2.18
C GLY A 167 3.84 -2.52 3.14
N MET A 168 4.38 -2.49 4.35
CA MET A 168 4.10 -3.43 5.44
C MET A 168 3.53 -2.69 6.65
N LEU A 169 2.26 -2.93 6.94
CA LEU A 169 1.57 -2.37 8.11
C LEU A 169 0.75 -3.45 8.82
N THR A 170 0.96 -3.58 10.13
CA THR A 170 0.19 -4.52 10.97
C THR A 170 -0.68 -3.76 11.97
N LYS A 171 -1.94 -4.16 12.08
CA LYS A 171 -2.89 -3.62 13.07
C LYS A 171 -3.15 -4.67 14.15
N LEU A 172 -3.07 -4.27 15.42
CA LEU A 172 -3.36 -5.12 16.57
C LEU A 172 -4.70 -4.70 17.18
N PRO A 173 -5.82 -5.39 16.86
CA PRO A 173 -7.10 -5.11 17.48
C PRO A 173 -7.07 -5.57 18.94
N VAL A 174 -7.51 -4.71 19.85
CA VAL A 174 -7.65 -5.03 21.27
C VAL A 174 -9.12 -4.86 21.65
N GLU A 175 -9.76 -5.96 22.02
CA GLU A 175 -11.10 -5.94 22.60
C GLU A 175 -11.01 -5.64 24.09
N ILE A 176 -11.85 -4.71 24.56
CA ILE A 176 -12.02 -4.41 25.98
C ILE A 176 -13.44 -4.80 26.35
N SER A 177 -13.58 -5.79 27.23
CA SER A 177 -14.86 -6.24 27.78
C SER A 177 -14.95 -5.85 29.26
N GLY A 178 -16.15 -5.48 29.69
CA GLY A 178 -16.48 -5.05 31.05
C GLY A 178 -17.97 -5.19 31.31
#